data_AF-A0A960EBH4-F1
#
_entry.id   AF-A0A960EBH4-F1
#
_cell.length_a   1.000
_cell.length_b   1.000
_cell.length_c   1.000
_cell.angle_alpha   90.00
_cell.angle_beta   90.00
_cell.angle_gamma   90.00
#
_symmetry.space_group_name_H-M   'P 1'
#
loop_
_entity.id
_entity.type
_entity.pdbx_description
1 polymer ?
#
loop_
_entity_poly.entity_id
_entity_poly.type
_entity_poly.pdbx_seq_one_letter_code
_entity_poly.pdbx_strand_id
1 'polypeptide(L)'
;VALGTIVALGSGPVFAGLVQWGLGTRPTVAWARATGLAVAGGCLLVFAGESGARFSLVGLLGALTAGLGYAVYAVATRRLIDRGVGSTQASAWQFSIGAVLLAPLLVTQPMGWLTEPDGLLMALHLGLACTSVAYVLYGWGLRAVEAATATTLTLAEPVTAAILAVTVLDERLAWFGWVGGGLVVLGLATLGGGTRPAPWRGVSWRRGSGTARP
;
A
#
# COMPACT_ATOMS: atom_id res chain seq x y z
N VAL A 1 1.76 -12.02 -14.32
CA VAL A 1 1.11 -11.15 -13.29
C VAL A 1 2.19 -10.38 -12.54
N ALA A 2 3.37 -10.95 -12.29
CA ALA A 2 4.40 -10.28 -11.50
C ALA A 2 4.87 -8.94 -12.08
N LEU A 3 5.05 -8.81 -13.41
CA LEU A 3 5.45 -7.53 -14.01
C LEU A 3 4.49 -6.37 -13.66
N GLY A 4 3.18 -6.64 -13.61
CA GLY A 4 2.19 -5.64 -13.19
C GLY A 4 2.33 -5.27 -11.72
N THR A 5 2.50 -6.27 -10.84
CA THR A 5 2.68 -6.05 -9.41
C THR A 5 3.96 -5.26 -9.10
N ILE A 6 5.06 -5.56 -9.78
CA ILE A 6 6.33 -4.85 -9.63
C ILE A 6 6.17 -3.38 -10.01
N VAL A 7 5.57 -3.13 -11.16
CA VAL A 7 5.37 -1.76 -11.65
C VAL A 7 4.43 -1.00 -10.70
N ALA A 8 3.35 -1.62 -10.24
CA ALA A 8 2.42 -1.00 -9.32
C ALA A 8 3.07 -0.67 -7.96
N LEU A 9 3.74 -1.66 -7.33
CA LEU A 9 4.40 -1.49 -6.02
C LEU A 9 5.60 -0.53 -6.11
N GLY A 10 6.44 -0.68 -7.13
CA GLY A 10 7.64 0.14 -7.31
C GLY A 10 7.33 1.59 -7.68
N SER A 11 6.24 1.85 -8.40
CA SER A 11 5.84 3.21 -8.77
C SER A 11 5.09 3.95 -7.65
N GLY A 12 4.46 3.25 -6.72
CA GLY A 12 3.68 3.83 -5.61
C GLY A 12 4.46 4.89 -4.80
N PRO A 13 5.66 4.57 -4.26
CA PRO A 13 6.49 5.53 -3.54
C PRO A 13 6.93 6.72 -4.40
N VAL A 14 7.28 6.48 -5.66
CA VAL A 14 7.71 7.53 -6.60
C VAL A 14 6.58 8.50 -6.86
N PHE A 15 5.39 7.99 -7.18
CA PHE A 15 4.20 8.83 -7.37
C PHE A 15 3.78 9.54 -6.09
N ALA A 16 3.86 8.87 -4.93
CA ALA A 16 3.56 9.52 -3.65
C ALA A 16 4.50 10.70 -3.39
N GLY A 17 5.81 10.54 -3.64
CA GLY A 17 6.78 11.62 -3.56
C GLY A 17 6.52 12.76 -4.55
N LEU A 18 6.14 12.45 -5.80
CA LEU A 18 5.81 13.45 -6.82
C LEU A 18 4.53 14.23 -6.49
N VAL A 19 3.46 13.54 -6.11
CA VAL A 19 2.20 14.14 -5.67
C VAL A 19 2.47 15.01 -4.45
N GLN A 20 3.21 14.49 -3.46
CA GLN A 20 3.60 15.24 -2.27
C GLN A 20 4.44 16.49 -2.60
N TRP A 21 5.33 16.42 -3.60
CA TRP A 21 6.13 17.55 -4.06
C TRP A 21 5.28 18.64 -4.72
N GLY A 22 4.39 18.28 -5.65
CA GLY A 22 3.47 19.22 -6.31
C GLY A 22 2.53 19.94 -5.32
N LEU A 23 2.41 19.38 -4.12
CA LEU A 23 1.60 19.88 -3.03
C LEU A 23 2.37 20.71 -1.99
N GLY A 24 3.66 20.98 -2.25
CA GLY A 24 4.49 21.94 -1.49
C GLY A 24 5.51 21.30 -0.53
N THR A 25 5.43 20.00 -0.29
CA THR A 25 6.35 19.27 0.61
C THR A 25 7.39 18.50 -0.19
N ARG A 26 8.64 18.98 -0.18
CA ARG A 26 9.72 18.40 -0.99
C ARG A 26 10.25 17.10 -0.37
N PRO A 27 10.36 16.00 -1.15
CA PRO A 27 11.04 14.81 -0.68
C PRO A 27 12.52 15.10 -0.44
N THR A 28 13.08 14.50 0.62
CA THR A 28 14.51 14.66 0.91
C THR A 28 15.35 13.76 0.00
N VAL A 29 16.61 14.14 -0.23
CA VAL A 29 17.56 13.30 -0.99
C VAL A 29 17.80 11.97 -0.28
N ALA A 30 17.77 11.97 1.06
CA ALA A 30 17.86 10.76 1.88
C ALA A 30 16.68 9.81 1.61
N TRP A 31 15.45 10.35 1.59
CA TRP A 31 14.26 9.58 1.20
C TRP A 31 14.41 9.02 -0.22
N ALA A 32 14.82 9.84 -1.20
CA ALA A 32 14.92 9.41 -2.59
C ALA A 32 15.92 8.25 -2.79
N ARG A 33 17.07 8.29 -2.09
CA ARG A 33 18.05 7.20 -2.10
C ARG A 33 17.51 5.93 -1.46
N ALA A 34 16.89 6.05 -0.30
CA ALA A 34 16.31 4.92 0.43
C ALA A 34 15.18 4.24 -0.35
N THR A 35 14.25 5.05 -0.90
CA THR A 35 13.16 4.58 -1.75
C THR A 35 13.69 3.97 -3.04
N GLY A 36 14.68 4.58 -3.70
CA GLY A 36 15.30 4.01 -4.90
C GLY A 36 15.92 2.64 -4.64
N LEU A 37 16.61 2.49 -3.51
CA LEU A 37 17.18 1.21 -3.10
C LEU A 37 16.09 0.16 -2.82
N ALA A 38 15.04 0.55 -2.10
CA ALA A 38 13.93 -0.34 -1.78
C ALA A 38 13.15 -0.77 -3.04
N VAL A 39 12.90 0.15 -3.97
CA VAL A 39 12.23 -0.16 -5.25
C VAL A 39 13.10 -1.11 -6.08
N ALA A 40 14.41 -0.85 -6.19
CA ALA A 40 15.34 -1.73 -6.90
C ALA A 40 15.37 -3.14 -6.28
N GLY A 41 15.43 -3.23 -4.95
CA GLY A 41 15.35 -4.48 -4.21
C GLY A 41 14.03 -5.23 -4.44
N GLY A 42 12.90 -4.51 -4.38
CA GLY A 42 11.57 -5.08 -4.62
C GLY A 42 11.42 -5.60 -6.05
N CYS A 43 11.92 -4.85 -7.04
CA CYS A 43 11.97 -5.32 -8.43
C CYS A 43 12.78 -6.60 -8.56
N LEU A 44 13.99 -6.64 -7.97
CA LEU A 44 14.85 -7.82 -8.03
C LEU A 44 14.21 -9.02 -7.33
N LEU A 45 13.58 -8.81 -6.17
CA LEU A 45 12.91 -9.84 -5.38
C LEU A 45 11.80 -10.52 -6.18
N VAL A 46 10.96 -9.74 -6.84
CA VAL A 46 9.79 -10.26 -7.55
C VAL A 46 10.18 -10.79 -8.94
N PHE A 47 11.16 -10.20 -9.62
CA PHE A 47 11.66 -10.73 -10.92
C PHE A 47 12.44 -12.04 -10.77
N ALA A 48 13.04 -12.32 -9.60
CA ALA A 48 13.84 -13.52 -9.39
C ALA A 48 13.06 -14.85 -9.57
N GLY A 49 11.72 -14.81 -9.53
CA GLY A 49 10.85 -15.99 -9.67
C GLY A 49 10.19 -16.15 -11.05
N GLU A 50 10.27 -15.17 -11.97
CA GLU A 50 9.58 -15.26 -13.27
C GLU A 50 10.56 -15.41 -14.44
N SER A 51 10.38 -16.48 -15.22
CA SER A 51 11.03 -16.68 -16.53
C SER A 51 9.98 -16.55 -17.63
N GLY A 52 10.04 -15.47 -18.43
CA GLY A 52 9.19 -15.34 -19.64
C GLY A 52 8.01 -14.36 -19.53
N ALA A 53 8.10 -13.32 -18.71
CA ALA A 53 7.07 -12.27 -18.64
C ALA A 53 6.83 -11.63 -20.03
N ARG A 54 5.61 -11.75 -20.56
CA ARG A 54 5.21 -11.09 -21.81
C ARG A 54 4.91 -9.62 -21.54
N PHE A 55 5.56 -8.73 -22.30
CA PHE A 55 5.29 -7.30 -22.23
C PHE A 55 3.89 -6.99 -22.78
N SER A 56 3.09 -6.25 -22.03
CA SER A 56 1.80 -5.72 -22.46
C SER A 56 1.71 -4.25 -22.07
N LEU A 57 1.57 -3.37 -23.06
CA LEU A 57 1.44 -1.94 -22.82
C LEU A 57 0.21 -1.60 -21.98
N VAL A 58 -0.92 -2.27 -22.25
CA VAL A 58 -2.16 -2.08 -21.47
C VAL A 58 -1.97 -2.50 -20.02
N GLY A 59 -1.30 -3.63 -19.78
CA GLY A 59 -0.98 -4.10 -18.43
C GLY A 59 -0.02 -3.14 -17.70
N LEU A 60 0.97 -2.59 -18.40
CA LEU A 60 1.89 -1.60 -17.87
C LEU A 60 1.17 -0.31 -17.46
N LEU A 61 0.33 0.25 -18.34
CA LEU A 61 -0.44 1.45 -18.05
C LEU A 61 -1.44 1.22 -16.92
N GLY A 62 -2.08 0.06 -16.86
CA GLY A 62 -2.93 -0.35 -15.74
C GLY A 62 -2.18 -0.40 -14.41
N ALA A 63 -0.99 -1.00 -14.39
CA ALA A 63 -0.15 -1.08 -13.21
C ALA A 63 0.34 0.31 -12.73
N LEU A 64 0.75 1.19 -13.64
CA LEU A 64 1.11 2.57 -13.31
C LEU A 64 -0.09 3.35 -12.77
N THR A 65 -1.27 3.16 -13.35
CA THR A 65 -2.51 3.79 -12.87
C THR A 65 -2.87 3.30 -11.48
N ALA A 66 -2.69 2.01 -11.19
CA ALA A 66 -2.88 1.44 -9.86
C ALA A 66 -1.89 2.05 -8.84
N GLY A 67 -0.61 2.13 -9.20
CA GLY A 67 0.42 2.77 -8.36
C GLY A 67 0.11 4.25 -8.09
N LEU A 68 -0.36 5.00 -9.10
CA LEU A 68 -0.79 6.38 -8.94
C LEU A 68 -2.03 6.49 -8.03
N GLY A 69 -3.02 5.61 -8.22
CA GLY A 69 -4.21 5.55 -7.38
C GLY A 69 -3.85 5.31 -5.90
N TYR A 70 -2.92 4.39 -5.64
CA TYR A 70 -2.41 4.14 -4.28
C TYR A 70 -1.67 5.35 -3.70
N ALA A 71 -0.84 6.03 -4.50
CA ALA A 71 -0.17 7.27 -4.08
C ALA A 71 -1.17 8.39 -3.74
N VAL A 72 -2.19 8.60 -4.59
CA VAL A 72 -3.26 9.57 -4.34
C VAL A 72 -4.03 9.20 -3.08
N TYR A 73 -4.36 7.91 -2.88
CA TYR A 73 -4.98 7.42 -1.65
C TYR A 73 -4.15 7.83 -0.43
N ALA A 74 -2.86 7.46 -0.38
CA ALA A 74 -1.99 7.71 0.76
C ALA A 74 -1.85 9.21 1.08
N VAL A 75 -1.65 10.04 0.06
CA VAL A 75 -1.52 11.51 0.23
C VAL A 75 -2.83 12.14 0.66
N ALA A 76 -3.96 11.72 0.09
CA ALA A 76 -5.28 12.21 0.48
C ALA A 76 -5.61 11.84 1.93
N THR A 77 -5.34 10.60 2.35
CA THR A 77 -5.53 10.15 3.73
C THR A 77 -4.66 10.95 4.69
N ARG A 78 -3.37 11.15 4.39
CA ARG A 78 -2.47 11.98 5.20
C ARG A 78 -3.00 13.40 5.37
N ARG A 79 -3.46 14.03 4.30
CA ARG A 79 -4.02 15.39 4.34
C ARG A 79 -5.32 15.48 5.14
N LEU A 80 -6.18 14.47 5.05
CA LEU A 80 -7.38 14.41 5.87
C LEU A 80 -7.01 14.29 7.36
N ILE A 81 -6.00 13.48 7.69
CA ILE A 81 -5.44 13.37 9.04
C ILE A 81 -4.91 14.73 9.52
N ASP A 82 -4.16 15.46 8.70
CA ASP A 82 -3.62 16.79 9.05
C ASP A 82 -4.74 17.81 9.30
N ARG A 83 -5.90 17.63 8.66
CA ARG A 83 -7.13 18.42 8.88
C ARG A 83 -7.97 17.94 10.07
N GLY A 84 -7.51 16.95 10.82
CA GLY A 84 -8.18 16.42 12.02
C GLY A 84 -9.22 15.32 11.75
N VAL A 85 -9.32 14.81 10.52
CA VAL A 85 -10.18 13.66 10.21
C VAL A 85 -9.51 12.37 10.71
N GLY A 86 -10.27 11.47 11.34
CA GLY A 86 -9.74 10.19 11.79
C GLY A 86 -9.23 9.35 10.60
N SER A 87 -8.04 8.74 10.71
CA SER A 87 -7.46 7.93 9.61
C SER A 87 -8.37 6.79 9.14
N THR A 88 -9.08 6.15 10.06
CA THR A 88 -10.06 5.09 9.75
C THR A 88 -11.26 5.65 9.01
N GLN A 89 -11.74 6.84 9.40
CA GLN A 89 -12.86 7.51 8.73
C GLN A 89 -12.48 7.93 7.30
N ALA A 90 -11.27 8.48 7.11
CA ALA A 90 -10.75 8.83 5.79
C ALA A 90 -10.70 7.60 4.87
N SER A 91 -10.12 6.50 5.38
CA SER A 91 -10.02 5.25 4.62
C SER A 91 -11.40 4.65 4.30
N ALA A 92 -12.32 4.65 5.27
CA ALA A 92 -13.69 4.17 5.06
C ALA A 92 -14.38 4.91 3.92
N TRP A 93 -14.32 6.25 3.89
CA TRP A 93 -14.88 7.03 2.79
C TRP A 93 -14.25 6.69 1.43
N GLN A 94 -12.92 6.58 1.37
CA GLN A 94 -12.22 6.24 0.13
C GLN A 94 -12.61 4.85 -0.38
N PHE A 95 -12.71 3.86 0.51
CA PHE A 95 -13.15 2.51 0.14
C PHE A 95 -14.63 2.45 -0.22
N SER A 96 -15.51 3.17 0.46
CA SER A 96 -16.94 3.23 0.11
C SER A 96 -17.15 3.85 -1.26
N ILE A 97 -16.46 4.96 -1.57
CA ILE A 97 -16.52 5.58 -2.89
C ILE A 97 -15.99 4.60 -3.95
N GLY A 98 -14.84 3.95 -3.68
CA GLY A 98 -14.29 2.94 -4.58
C GLY A 98 -15.25 1.77 -4.82
N ALA A 99 -15.90 1.27 -3.77
CA ALA A 99 -16.89 0.19 -3.85
C ALA A 99 -18.09 0.59 -4.71
N VAL A 100 -18.62 1.81 -4.54
CA VAL A 100 -19.73 2.32 -5.36
C VAL A 100 -19.32 2.49 -6.83
N LEU A 101 -18.13 3.01 -7.10
CA LEU A 101 -17.62 3.17 -8.46
C LEU A 101 -17.37 1.82 -9.15
N LEU A 102 -16.97 0.79 -8.39
CA LEU A 102 -16.75 -0.56 -8.90
C LEU A 102 -18.03 -1.41 -8.94
N ALA A 103 -19.09 -1.03 -8.22
CA ALA A 103 -20.34 -1.80 -8.14
C ALA A 103 -20.94 -2.18 -9.51
N PRO A 104 -20.97 -1.29 -10.53
CA PRO A 104 -21.50 -1.64 -11.85
C PRO A 104 -20.73 -2.79 -12.53
N LEU A 105 -19.43 -2.93 -12.22
CA LEU A 105 -18.61 -3.98 -12.81
C LEU A 105 -19.06 -5.37 -12.36
N LEU A 106 -19.67 -5.50 -11.17
CA LEU A 106 -20.14 -6.78 -10.65
C LEU A 106 -21.15 -7.46 -11.58
N VAL A 107 -21.94 -6.67 -12.31
CA VAL A 107 -22.95 -7.18 -13.27
C VAL A 107 -22.30 -7.89 -14.45
N THR A 108 -21.04 -7.56 -14.76
CA THR A 108 -20.31 -8.13 -15.91
C THR A 108 -19.47 -9.36 -15.57
N GLN A 109 -19.36 -9.70 -14.28
CA GLN A 109 -18.47 -10.73 -13.79
C GLN A 109 -19.27 -11.95 -13.30
N PRO A 110 -18.72 -13.18 -13.39
CA PRO A 110 -19.39 -14.37 -12.89
C PRO A 110 -19.40 -14.36 -11.36
N MET A 111 -20.54 -14.02 -10.75
CA MET A 111 -20.69 -13.85 -9.29
C MET A 111 -21.24 -15.09 -8.57
N GLY A 112 -21.45 -16.21 -9.27
CA GLY A 112 -22.01 -17.44 -8.68
C GLY A 112 -21.16 -18.05 -7.54
N TRP A 113 -19.87 -17.70 -7.45
CA TRP A 113 -19.03 -18.16 -6.34
C TRP A 113 -19.39 -17.50 -4.99
N LEU A 114 -20.01 -16.31 -4.99
CA LEU A 114 -20.41 -15.63 -3.75
C LEU A 114 -21.61 -16.28 -3.06
N THR A 115 -22.37 -17.12 -3.77
CA THR A 115 -23.49 -17.87 -3.17
C THR A 115 -23.03 -19.15 -2.49
N GLU A 116 -21.80 -19.60 -2.73
CA GLU A 116 -21.19 -20.75 -2.05
C GLU A 116 -20.62 -20.31 -0.69
N PRO A 117 -20.77 -21.08 0.40
CA PRO A 117 -20.20 -20.75 1.71
C PRO A 117 -18.70 -20.45 1.66
N ASP A 118 -17.92 -21.23 0.91
CA ASP A 118 -16.47 -21.03 0.79
C ASP A 118 -16.12 -19.72 0.09
N GLY A 119 -16.87 -19.36 -0.96
CA GLY A 119 -16.67 -18.11 -1.67
C GLY A 119 -17.08 -16.90 -0.84
N LEU A 120 -18.19 -17.00 -0.12
CA LEU A 120 -18.61 -15.95 0.81
C LEU A 120 -17.60 -15.76 1.94
N LEU A 121 -17.11 -16.85 2.54
CA LEU A 121 -16.08 -16.82 3.58
C LEU A 121 -14.78 -16.20 3.05
N MET A 122 -14.36 -16.54 1.82
CA MET A 122 -13.20 -15.93 1.17
C MET A 122 -13.38 -14.42 0.99
N ALA A 123 -14.54 -13.99 0.49
CA ALA A 123 -14.84 -12.57 0.29
C ALA A 123 -14.82 -11.79 1.61
N LEU A 124 -15.44 -12.35 2.66
CA LEU A 124 -15.44 -11.76 4.00
C LEU A 124 -14.03 -11.72 4.61
N HIS A 125 -13.24 -12.78 4.43
CA HIS A 125 -11.86 -12.82 4.89
C HIS A 125 -11.01 -11.74 4.22
N LEU A 126 -11.07 -11.63 2.89
CA LEU A 126 -10.31 -10.62 2.15
C LEU A 126 -10.75 -9.19 2.50
N GLY A 127 -12.05 -8.94 2.65
CA GLY A 127 -12.58 -7.60 2.96
C GLY A 127 -12.38 -7.19 4.41
N LEU A 128 -12.84 -8.00 5.36
CA LEU A 128 -12.86 -7.67 6.79
C LEU A 128 -11.52 -7.96 7.46
N ALA A 129 -10.91 -9.12 7.20
CA ALA A 129 -9.66 -9.48 7.86
C ALA A 129 -8.45 -8.86 7.15
N CYS A 130 -8.27 -9.13 5.85
CA CYS A 130 -7.07 -8.67 5.15
C CYS A 130 -7.09 -7.17 4.88
N THR A 131 -8.14 -6.65 4.23
CA THR A 131 -8.18 -5.25 3.80
C THR A 131 -8.43 -4.30 4.96
N SER A 132 -9.50 -4.50 5.73
CA SER A 132 -9.89 -3.53 6.76
C SER A 132 -8.84 -3.40 7.86
N VAL A 133 -8.27 -4.52 8.35
CA VAL A 133 -7.21 -4.47 9.37
C VAL A 133 -5.96 -3.81 8.82
N ALA A 134 -5.49 -4.22 7.63
CA ALA A 134 -4.28 -3.65 7.02
C ALA A 134 -4.40 -2.13 6.84
N TYR A 135 -5.53 -1.63 6.34
CA TYR A 135 -5.72 -0.20 6.11
C TYR A 135 -5.98 0.61 7.38
N VAL A 136 -6.52 0.00 8.44
CA VAL A 136 -6.54 0.63 9.77
C VAL A 136 -5.12 0.84 10.29
N LEU A 137 -4.27 -0.20 10.22
CA LEU A 137 -2.87 -0.14 10.63
C LEU A 137 -2.07 0.84 9.76
N TYR A 138 -2.26 0.81 8.44
CA TYR A 138 -1.66 1.75 7.50
C TYR A 138 -2.05 3.19 7.84
N GLY A 139 -3.34 3.43 8.10
CA GLY A 139 -3.85 4.72 8.53
C GLY A 139 -3.25 5.19 9.86
N TRP A 140 -2.93 4.30 10.79
CA TRP A 140 -2.20 4.65 12.01
C TRP A 140 -0.74 5.00 11.71
N GLY A 141 -0.07 4.26 10.83
CA GLY A 141 1.28 4.58 10.35
C GLY A 141 1.34 5.98 9.73
N LEU A 142 0.37 6.31 8.88
CA LEU A 142 0.22 7.64 8.27
C LEU A 142 0.02 8.79 9.26
N ARG A 143 -0.27 8.53 10.55
CA ARG A 143 -0.27 9.59 11.56
C ARG A 143 1.15 9.95 12.00
N ALA A 144 2.07 8.99 11.97
CA ALA A 144 3.44 9.14 12.44
C ALA A 144 4.41 9.58 11.33
N VAL A 145 4.14 9.20 10.07
CA VAL A 145 5.04 9.47 8.93
C VAL A 145 4.31 10.13 7.77
N GLU A 146 5.10 10.76 6.89
CA GLU A 146 4.62 11.33 5.63
C GLU A 146 4.16 10.25 4.64
N ALA A 147 3.25 10.60 3.74
CA ALA A 147 2.66 9.67 2.78
C ALA A 147 3.72 8.95 1.92
N ALA A 148 4.71 9.66 1.40
CA ALA A 148 5.79 9.07 0.61
C ALA A 148 6.68 8.10 1.43
N THR A 149 6.80 8.32 2.74
CA THR A 149 7.52 7.40 3.64
C THR A 149 6.67 6.16 3.90
N ALA A 150 5.38 6.32 4.20
CA ALA A 150 4.46 5.20 4.42
C ALA A 150 4.39 4.27 3.20
N THR A 151 4.24 4.81 2.00
CA THR A 151 4.20 4.00 0.77
C THR A 151 5.53 3.30 0.49
N THR A 152 6.66 3.90 0.86
CA THR A 152 7.97 3.22 0.76
C THR A 152 8.04 2.05 1.75
N LEU A 153 7.58 2.23 2.99
CA LEU A 153 7.54 1.16 3.99
C LEU A 153 6.67 -0.03 3.57
N THR A 154 5.63 0.18 2.76
CA THR A 154 4.82 -0.89 2.15
C THR A 154 5.65 -1.84 1.27
N LEU A 155 6.82 -1.43 0.78
CA LEU A 155 7.74 -2.35 0.09
C LEU A 155 8.26 -3.48 0.99
N ALA A 156 8.06 -3.42 2.32
CA ALA A 156 8.28 -4.56 3.20
C ALA A 156 7.33 -5.74 2.89
N GLU A 157 6.13 -5.48 2.36
CA GLU A 157 5.14 -6.50 2.05
C GLU A 157 5.68 -7.63 1.16
N PRO A 158 6.28 -7.37 -0.03
CA PRO A 158 6.83 -8.45 -0.85
C PRO A 158 7.95 -9.23 -0.14
N VAL A 159 8.70 -8.62 0.78
CA VAL A 159 9.69 -9.34 1.61
C VAL A 159 8.99 -10.29 2.57
N THR A 160 7.94 -9.82 3.27
CA THR A 160 7.15 -10.68 4.15
C THR A 160 6.45 -11.80 3.39
N ALA A 161 5.92 -11.52 2.19
CA ALA A 161 5.31 -12.51 1.32
C ALA A 161 6.33 -13.57 0.88
N ALA A 162 7.54 -13.17 0.49
CA ALA A 162 8.61 -14.10 0.13
C ALA A 162 9.05 -14.99 1.31
N ILE A 163 9.13 -14.42 2.54
CA ILE A 163 9.44 -15.19 3.74
C ILE A 163 8.32 -16.21 4.02
N LEU A 164 7.05 -15.81 3.93
CA LEU A 164 5.92 -16.71 4.11
C LEU A 164 5.88 -17.79 3.02
N ALA A 165 6.20 -17.47 1.77
CA ALA A 165 6.30 -18.45 0.70
C ALA A 165 7.35 -19.52 1.01
N VAL A 166 8.53 -19.12 1.49
CA VAL A 166 9.60 -20.06 1.86
C VAL A 166 9.26 -20.88 3.10
N THR A 167 8.62 -20.28 4.11
CA THR A 167 8.44 -20.91 5.43
C THR A 167 7.11 -21.66 5.60
N VAL A 168 6.07 -21.26 4.89
CA VAL A 168 4.72 -21.83 5.00
C VAL A 168 4.38 -22.68 3.77
N LEU A 169 4.82 -22.27 2.58
CA LEU A 169 4.56 -22.99 1.32
C LEU A 169 5.75 -23.86 0.87
N ASP A 170 6.86 -23.86 1.62
CA ASP A 170 8.12 -24.56 1.28
C ASP A 170 8.65 -24.20 -0.13
N GLU A 171 8.36 -22.99 -0.63
CA GLU A 171 8.83 -22.53 -1.92
C GLU A 171 10.33 -22.22 -1.91
N ARG A 172 11.03 -22.53 -3.01
CA ARG A 172 12.46 -22.23 -3.15
C ARG A 172 12.65 -20.85 -3.76
N LEU A 173 13.10 -19.90 -2.94
CA LEU A 173 13.48 -18.58 -3.43
C LEU A 173 14.86 -18.61 -4.09
N ALA A 174 14.93 -18.13 -5.34
CA ALA A 174 16.20 -18.00 -6.06
C ALA A 174 17.16 -17.03 -5.34
N TRP A 175 18.48 -17.19 -5.56
CA TRP A 175 19.50 -16.33 -4.96
C TRP A 175 19.22 -14.83 -5.14
N PHE A 176 18.81 -14.42 -6.35
CA PHE A 176 18.45 -13.03 -6.64
C PHE A 176 17.26 -12.54 -5.80
N GLY A 177 16.35 -13.44 -5.41
CA GLY A 177 15.25 -13.12 -4.52
C GLY A 177 15.75 -12.71 -3.13
N TRP A 178 16.68 -13.48 -2.56
CA TRP A 178 17.31 -13.13 -1.27
C TRP A 178 18.05 -11.80 -1.31
N VAL A 179 18.82 -11.54 -2.38
CA VAL A 179 19.50 -10.26 -2.58
C VAL A 179 18.49 -9.11 -2.67
N GLY A 180 17.41 -9.28 -3.44
CA GLY A 180 16.35 -8.29 -3.55
C GLY A 180 15.69 -7.98 -2.21
N GLY A 181 15.36 -9.01 -1.43
CA GLY A 181 14.81 -8.86 -0.08
C GLY A 181 15.77 -8.09 0.85
N GLY A 182 17.07 -8.40 0.82
CA GLY A 182 18.08 -7.69 1.58
C GLY A 182 18.20 -6.20 1.21
N LEU A 183 18.12 -5.88 -0.09
CA LEU A 183 18.13 -4.50 -0.57
C LEU A 183 16.90 -3.71 -0.12
N VAL A 184 15.72 -4.33 -0.10
CA VAL A 184 14.52 -3.71 0.47
C VAL A 184 14.75 -3.39 1.93
N VAL A 185 15.17 -4.37 2.74
CA VAL A 185 15.39 -4.17 4.18
C VAL A 185 16.41 -3.05 4.43
N LEU A 186 17.50 -3.02 3.66
CA LEU A 186 18.50 -1.95 3.76
C LEU A 186 17.93 -0.57 3.38
N GLY A 187 17.14 -0.50 2.32
CA GLY A 187 16.44 0.73 1.92
C GLY A 187 15.51 1.24 3.03
N LEU A 188 14.72 0.35 3.64
CA LEU A 188 13.81 0.72 4.73
C LEU A 188 14.56 1.10 6.01
N ALA A 189 15.66 0.42 6.34
CA ALA A 189 16.48 0.76 7.50
C ALA A 189 17.12 2.15 7.37
N THR A 190 17.64 2.48 6.18
CA THR A 190 18.21 3.81 5.90
C THR A 190 17.14 4.91 5.87
N LEU A 191 15.91 4.59 5.48
CA LEU A 191 14.76 5.49 5.56
C LEU A 191 14.42 5.85 7.02
N GLY A 192 14.43 4.86 7.92
CA GLY A 192 14.14 5.05 9.35
C GLY A 192 15.18 5.91 10.08
N GLY A 193 16.45 5.85 9.66
CA GLY A 193 17.53 6.66 10.25
C GLY A 193 17.47 8.16 9.92
N GLY A 194 16.75 8.55 8.86
CA GLY A 194 16.65 9.94 8.39
C GLY A 194 15.36 10.68 8.77
N THR A 195 14.36 9.98 9.30
CA THR A 195 13.07 10.57 9.66
C THR A 195 13.05 10.96 11.12
N ARG A 196 12.94 12.26 11.43
CA ARG A 196 12.55 12.69 12.78
C ARG A 196 11.07 12.32 12.93
N PRO A 197 10.69 11.47 13.90
CA PRO A 197 9.28 11.13 14.11
C PRO A 197 8.50 12.43 14.37
N ALA A 198 7.44 12.66 13.60
CA ALA A 198 6.51 13.73 13.92
C ALA A 198 5.90 13.44 15.30
N PRO A 199 5.75 14.43 16.19
CA PRO A 199 5.20 14.20 17.53
C PRO A 199 3.84 13.52 17.41
N TRP A 200 3.70 12.37 18.07
CA TRP A 200 2.53 11.51 17.98
C TRP A 200 1.29 12.27 18.43
N ARG A 201 0.43 12.65 17.48
CA ARG A 201 -0.87 13.25 17.78
C ARG A 201 -1.81 12.11 18.15
N GLY A 202 -1.88 11.81 19.43
CA GLY A 202 -2.70 10.73 19.99
C GLY A 202 -4.16 10.82 19.55
N VAL A 203 -4.86 9.68 19.61
CA VAL A 203 -6.27 9.57 19.23
C VAL A 203 -7.13 10.41 20.19
N SER A 204 -7.45 11.65 19.81
CA SER A 204 -8.50 12.38 20.50
C SER A 204 -9.84 11.82 20.05
N TRP A 205 -10.32 10.82 20.77
CA TRP A 205 -11.72 10.42 20.72
C TRP A 205 -12.56 11.62 21.16
N ARG A 206 -12.92 12.51 20.22
CA ARG A 206 -14.01 13.45 20.44
C ARG A 206 -15.25 12.59 20.62
N ARG A 207 -15.60 12.32 21.89
CA ARG A 207 -16.92 11.82 22.26
C ARG A 207 -17.92 12.74 21.58
N GLY A 208 -18.77 12.17 20.73
CA GLY A 208 -19.94 12.87 20.23
C GLY A 208 -20.79 13.26 21.43
N SER A 209 -20.63 14.50 21.91
CA SER A 209 -21.58 15.10 22.84
C SER A 209 -22.84 15.41 22.04
N GLY A 210 -23.74 14.43 22.00
CA GLY A 210 -25.14 14.69 21.72
C GLY A 210 -25.67 15.62 22.80
N THR A 211 -25.66 16.92 22.53
CA THR A 211 -26.53 17.87 23.21
C THR A 211 -27.71 18.09 22.28
N ALA A 212 -28.68 17.19 22.35
CA ALA A 212 -30.07 17.61 22.23
C ALA A 212 -30.27 18.65 23.34
N ARG A 213 -30.60 19.88 22.95
CA ARG A 213 -31.14 20.88 23.87
C ARG A 213 -32.63 21.06 23.54
N PRO A 214 -33.44 21.28 24.58
CA PRO A 214 -34.88 21.07 24.59
C PRO A 214 -35.66 22.02 23.69
#